data_AF-A0A9E0I1B0-F1
#
_entry.id   AF-A0A9E0I1B0-F1
#
_cell.length_a   1.000
_cell.length_b   1.000
_cell.length_c   1.000
_cell.angle_alpha   90.00
_cell.angle_beta   90.00
_cell.angle_gamma   90.00
#
_symmetry.space_group_name_H-M   'P 1'
#
loop_
_entity.id
_entity.type
_entity.pdbx_description
1 polymer ?
#
loop_
_entity_poly.entity_id
_entity_poly.type
_entity_poly.pdbx_seq_one_letter_code
_entity_poly.pdbx_strand_id
1 'polypeptide(L)'
;MRKSVLLLVGLFWLCEIWASLAMADPLGVQLANGKIHRFNVRIANNDQTREKGLMGVQNLPEDQGMLFVFDDLTPAQFWMKDTLIPLDMVFIDGMGVVSSV
;
A
#
# COMPACT_ATOMS: atom_id res chain seq x y z
N MET A 1 43.34 23.13 -29.87
CA MET A 1 41.92 23.32 -29.49
C MET A 1 41.21 21.96 -29.56
N ARG A 2 41.29 21.17 -28.48
CA ARG A 2 40.20 20.91 -27.51
C ARG A 2 39.00 20.16 -28.11
N LYS A 3 39.12 18.82 -28.27
CA LYS A 3 37.97 17.93 -28.51
C LYS A 3 37.94 16.63 -27.67
N SER A 4 38.88 16.41 -26.74
CA SER A 4 39.03 15.09 -26.08
C SER A 4 38.70 15.03 -24.58
N VAL A 5 38.08 16.06 -23.98
CA VAL A 5 37.86 16.12 -22.51
C VAL A 5 36.38 16.00 -22.11
N LEU A 6 35.44 15.98 -23.07
CA LEU A 6 34.00 16.03 -22.77
C LEU A 6 33.34 14.66 -22.46
N LEU A 7 34.05 13.54 -22.59
CA LEU A 7 33.44 12.21 -22.39
C LEU A 7 33.52 11.67 -20.96
N LEU A 8 34.36 12.24 -20.08
CA LEU A 8 34.56 11.71 -18.73
C LEU A 8 33.75 12.42 -17.64
N VAL A 9 33.14 13.57 -17.91
CA VAL A 9 32.31 14.29 -16.92
C VAL A 9 30.86 13.81 -16.94
N GLY A 10 30.40 13.18 -18.03
CA GLY A 10 29.01 12.74 -18.20
C GLY A 10 28.63 11.47 -17.42
N LEU A 11 29.60 10.71 -16.90
CA LEU A 11 29.33 9.41 -16.25
C LEU A 11 29.19 9.49 -14.73
N PHE A 12 29.51 10.63 -14.12
CA PHE A 12 29.45 10.81 -12.67
C PHE A 12 28.14 11.44 -12.17
N TRP A 13 27.24 11.81 -13.09
CA TRP A 13 25.98 12.52 -12.79
C TRP A 13 24.70 11.69 -13.01
N LEU A 14 24.83 10.38 -13.26
CA LEU A 14 23.68 9.51 -13.55
C LEU A 14 23.38 8.46 -12.47
N CYS A 15 24.13 8.43 -11.36
CA CYS A 15 23.92 7.44 -10.31
C CYS A 15 22.84 7.87 -9.29
N GLU A 16 22.59 9.17 -9.09
CA GLU A 16 21.69 9.63 -8.02
C GLU A 16 20.19 9.62 -8.35
N ILE A 17 19.80 9.21 -9.57
CA ILE A 17 18.38 9.32 -10.02
C ILE A 17 17.64 7.97 -10.01
N TRP A 18 18.28 6.88 -9.55
CA TRP A 18 17.67 5.54 -9.60
C TRP A 18 17.12 5.03 -8.27
N ALA A 19 17.20 5.80 -7.18
CA ALA A 19 16.72 5.39 -5.86
C ALA A 19 15.27 5.82 -5.53
N SER A 20 14.49 6.29 -6.51
CA SER A 20 13.11 6.74 -6.30
C SER A 20 12.05 5.69 -6.68
N LEU A 21 12.45 4.55 -7.25
CA LEU A 21 11.49 3.57 -7.74
C LEU A 21 11.11 2.55 -6.65
N ALA A 22 9.87 2.67 -6.16
CA ALA A 22 9.11 1.69 -5.39
C ALA A 22 9.33 1.63 -3.87
N MET A 23 9.14 2.76 -3.17
CA MET A 23 8.44 2.67 -1.89
C MET A 23 6.97 2.97 -2.19
N ALA A 24 6.10 1.97 -2.08
CA ALA A 24 4.66 2.22 -2.07
C ALA A 24 4.39 3.15 -0.88
N ASP A 25 3.84 4.33 -1.13
CA ASP A 25 3.57 5.29 -0.05
C ASP A 25 2.64 4.64 0.98
N PRO A 26 3.00 4.69 2.27
CA PRO A 26 2.17 4.08 3.31
C PRO A 26 0.83 4.82 3.40
N LEU A 27 -0.25 4.04 3.54
CA LEU A 27 -1.61 4.55 3.66
C LEU A 27 -1.74 5.37 4.93
N GLY A 28 -1.99 6.66 4.78
CA GLY A 28 -2.23 7.57 5.90
C GLY A 28 -3.70 7.56 6.30
N VAL A 29 -3.99 7.18 7.54
CA VAL A 29 -5.31 7.29 8.15
C VAL A 29 -5.30 8.46 9.12
N GLN A 30 -6.15 9.45 8.88
CA GLN A 30 -6.31 10.59 9.77
C GLN A 30 -7.35 10.28 10.85
N LEU A 31 -6.96 10.45 12.11
CA LEU A 31 -7.83 10.29 13.27
C LEU A 31 -8.56 11.61 13.58
N ALA A 32 -9.67 11.53 14.31
CA ALA A 32 -10.46 12.71 14.70
C ALA A 32 -9.66 13.77 15.51
N ASN A 33 -8.58 13.36 16.19
CA ASN A 33 -7.68 14.26 16.91
C ASN A 33 -6.63 14.95 16.01
N GLY A 34 -6.72 14.78 14.68
CA GLY A 34 -5.80 15.36 13.69
C GLY A 34 -4.49 14.59 13.51
N LYS A 35 -4.22 13.54 14.31
CA LYS A 35 -3.04 12.69 14.15
C LYS A 35 -3.20 11.80 12.92
N ILE A 36 -2.11 11.63 12.17
CA ILE A 36 -2.04 10.69 11.05
C ILE A 36 -1.30 9.44 11.54
N HIS A 37 -1.95 8.28 11.40
CA HIS A 37 -1.29 6.98 11.52
C HIS A 37 -1.00 6.43 10.12
N ARG A 38 0.14 5.79 9.93
CA ARG A 38 0.59 5.30 8.63
C ARG A 38 0.66 3.78 8.64
N PHE A 39 0.04 3.15 7.66
CA PHE A 39 0.04 1.71 7.49
C PHE A 39 0.73 1.31 6.18
N ASN A 40 1.59 0.31 6.25
CA ASN A 40 2.15 -0.40 5.12
C ASN A 40 1.13 -1.44 4.65
N VAL A 41 0.38 -1.11 3.60
CA VAL A 41 -0.73 -1.97 3.12
C VAL A 41 -0.37 -2.70 1.84
N ARG A 42 -0.75 -3.98 1.77
CA ARG A 42 -0.80 -4.72 0.51
C ARG A 42 -2.09 -4.37 -0.22
N ILE A 43 -2.04 -4.20 -1.54
CA ILE A 43 -3.22 -3.87 -2.33
C ILE A 43 -3.83 -5.14 -2.92
N ALA A 44 -5.12 -5.36 -2.68
CA ALA A 44 -5.94 -6.38 -3.32
C ALA A 44 -6.96 -5.70 -4.24
N ASN A 45 -6.63 -5.59 -5.52
CA ASN A 45 -7.42 -4.86 -6.53
C ASN A 45 -8.03 -5.75 -7.62
N ASN A 46 -7.90 -7.08 -7.50
CA ASN A 46 -8.49 -8.04 -8.42
C ASN A 46 -9.06 -9.23 -7.66
N ASP A 47 -9.92 -10.02 -8.29
CA ASP A 47 -10.63 -11.12 -7.62
C ASP A 47 -9.68 -12.12 -6.96
N GLN A 48 -8.60 -12.51 -7.62
CA GLN A 48 -7.64 -13.46 -7.08
C GLN A 48 -6.95 -12.95 -5.81
N THR A 49 -6.53 -11.69 -5.79
CA THR A 49 -5.90 -11.07 -4.61
C THR A 49 -6.89 -10.81 -3.49
N ARG A 50 -8.15 -10.48 -3.82
CA ARG A 50 -9.23 -10.29 -2.85
C ARG A 50 -9.64 -11.61 -2.20
N GLU A 51 -9.84 -12.67 -2.97
CA GLU A 51 -10.18 -14.00 -2.48
C GLU A 51 -9.09 -14.56 -1.56
N LYS A 52 -7.81 -14.39 -1.94
CA LYS A 52 -6.68 -14.82 -1.10
C LYS A 52 -6.60 -14.01 0.20
N GLY A 53 -6.84 -12.69 0.13
CA GLY A 53 -6.79 -11.81 1.29
C GLY A 53 -5.55 -12.03 2.17
N LEU A 54 -5.79 -12.22 3.46
CA LEU A 54 -4.77 -12.55 4.47
C LEU A 54 -4.74 -14.05 4.85
N MET A 55 -5.25 -14.94 3.98
CA MET A 55 -5.20 -16.39 4.22
C MET A 55 -3.76 -16.87 4.41
N GLY A 56 -3.56 -17.71 5.42
CA GLY A 56 -2.25 -18.28 5.75
C GLY A 56 -1.22 -17.27 6.31
N VAL A 57 -1.62 -16.02 6.58
CA VAL A 57 -0.78 -15.05 7.30
C VAL A 57 -0.77 -15.42 8.77
N GLN A 58 0.40 -15.82 9.29
CA GLN A 58 0.59 -16.23 10.68
C GLN A 58 0.80 -15.06 11.65
N ASN A 59 1.32 -13.94 11.14
CA ASN A 59 1.56 -12.74 11.91
C ASN A 59 1.40 -11.50 11.02
N LEU A 60 0.73 -10.47 11.53
CA LEU A 60 0.54 -9.19 10.88
C LEU A 60 0.97 -8.08 11.85
N PRO A 61 2.06 -7.35 11.58
CA PRO A 61 2.49 -6.23 12.40
C PRO A 61 1.41 -5.15 12.52
N GLU A 62 1.41 -4.39 13.61
CA GLU A 62 0.39 -3.37 13.90
C GLU A 62 0.31 -2.25 12.84
N ASP A 63 1.42 -1.95 12.18
CA ASP A 63 1.51 -0.95 11.11
C ASP A 63 1.29 -1.56 9.72
N GLN A 64 0.85 -2.82 9.62
CA GLN A 64 0.65 -3.52 8.35
C GLN A 64 -0.78 -3.96 8.15
N GLY A 65 -1.20 -3.98 6.88
CA GLY A 65 -2.55 -4.39 6.53
C GLY A 65 -2.71 -4.80 5.08
N MET A 66 -3.97 -4.94 4.68
CA MET A 66 -4.35 -5.13 3.29
C MET A 66 -5.50 -4.19 2.96
N LEU A 67 -5.37 -3.45 1.85
CA LEU A 67 -6.40 -2.59 1.31
C LEU A 67 -7.10 -3.32 0.17
N PHE A 68 -8.40 -3.58 0.36
CA PHE A 68 -9.26 -4.16 -0.67
C PHE A 68 -9.89 -3.03 -1.48
N VAL A 69 -9.60 -2.99 -2.78
CA VAL A 69 -10.14 -1.99 -3.69
C VAL A 69 -11.24 -2.63 -4.52
N PHE A 70 -12.40 -1.98 -4.57
CA PHE A 70 -13.56 -2.39 -5.35
C PHE A 70 -13.90 -1.29 -6.35
N ASP A 71 -14.21 -1.66 -7.58
CA ASP A 71 -14.58 -0.69 -8.63
C ASP A 71 -15.99 -0.11 -8.40
N ASP A 72 -16.87 -0.91 -7.78
CA ASP A 72 -18.24 -0.54 -7.47
C ASP A 72 -18.50 -0.51 -5.96
N LEU A 73 -19.34 0.43 -5.53
CA LEU A 73 -19.84 0.54 -4.15
C LEU A 73 -20.85 -0.58 -3.86
N THR A 74 -20.33 -1.79 -3.67
CA THR A 74 -21.11 -2.97 -3.31
C THR A 74 -20.78 -3.43 -1.89
N PRO A 75 -21.75 -3.98 -1.14
CA PRO A 75 -21.45 -4.58 0.16
C PRO A 75 -20.46 -5.74 -0.03
N ALA A 76 -19.23 -5.54 0.41
CA ALA A 76 -18.22 -6.59 0.38
C ALA A 76 -18.52 -7.63 1.47
N GLN A 77 -18.64 -8.88 1.07
CA GLN A 77 -18.77 -10.01 2.00
C GLN A 77 -17.39 -10.60 2.24
N PHE A 78 -16.95 -10.59 3.48
CA PHE A 78 -15.70 -11.21 3.88
C PHE A 78 -15.98 -12.51 4.62
N TRP A 79 -15.21 -13.54 4.27
CA TRP A 79 -15.16 -14.80 5.00
C TRP A 79 -13.78 -14.94 5.65
N MET A 80 -13.74 -15.34 6.92
CA MET A 80 -12.47 -15.51 7.65
C MET A 80 -11.87 -16.91 7.44
N LYS A 81 -12.14 -17.52 6.27
CA LYS A 81 -11.69 -18.87 5.98
C LYS A 81 -10.15 -18.90 5.99
N ASP A 82 -9.57 -19.82 6.75
CA ASP A 82 -8.12 -20.03 6.87
C ASP A 82 -7.32 -18.79 7.30
N THR A 83 -7.98 -17.84 7.99
CA THR A 83 -7.31 -16.69 8.62
C THR A 83 -6.91 -17.08 10.04
N LEU A 84 -5.60 -17.09 10.30
CA LEU A 84 -5.01 -17.56 11.56
C LEU A 84 -4.97 -16.50 12.66
N ILE A 85 -5.27 -15.25 12.31
CA ILE A 85 -5.19 -14.07 13.18
C ILE A 85 -6.56 -13.39 13.27
N PRO A 86 -6.94 -12.85 14.44
CA PRO A 86 -8.10 -11.97 14.54
C PRO A 86 -7.82 -10.67 13.77
N LEU A 87 -8.82 -10.18 13.04
CA LEU A 87 -8.72 -8.98 12.21
C LEU A 87 -9.94 -8.08 12.40
N ASP A 88 -9.68 -6.77 12.38
CA ASP A 88 -10.72 -5.75 12.29
C ASP A 88 -10.90 -5.33 10.83
N MET A 89 -12.13 -5.05 10.42
CA MET A 89 -12.45 -4.62 9.05
C MET A 89 -13.00 -3.21 9.03
N VAL A 90 -12.21 -2.29 8.49
CA VAL A 90 -12.62 -0.89 8.31
C VAL A 90 -13.12 -0.70 6.89
N PHE A 91 -14.38 -0.31 6.73
CA PHE A 91 -14.97 0.02 5.45
C PHE A 91 -14.83 1.52 5.18
N ILE A 92 -14.39 1.84 3.96
CA ILE A 92 -14.11 3.19 3.51
C ILE A 92 -14.97 3.49 2.29
N ASP A 93 -15.62 4.65 2.26
CA ASP A 93 -16.43 5.08 1.13
C ASP A 93 -15.58 5.66 -0.02
N GLY A 94 -16.24 6.03 -1.13
CA GLY A 94 -15.57 6.61 -2.30
C GLY A 94 -14.95 7.99 -2.07
N MET A 95 -15.21 8.65 -0.93
CA MET A 95 -14.56 9.90 -0.53
C MET A 95 -13.34 9.66 0.38
N GLY A 96 -13.05 8.42 0.75
CA GLY A 96 -11.97 8.08 1.67
C GLY A 96 -12.36 8.21 3.15
N VAL A 97 -13.65 8.26 3.47
CA VAL A 97 -14.15 8.37 4.84
C VAL A 97 -14.53 6.98 5.37
N VAL A 98 -14.17 6.70 6.63
CA VAL A 98 -14.57 5.46 7.30
C VAL A 98 -16.09 5.47 7.54
N SER A 99 -16.78 4.50 6.95
CA SER A 99 -18.24 4.35 7.08
C SER A 99 -18.63 3.36 8.17
N SER A 100 -17.83 2.31 8.40
CA SER A 100 -18.02 1.33 9.47
C SER A 100 -16.72 0.61 9.84
N VAL A 101 -16.68 0.05 11.05
CA VAL A 101 -15.61 -0.80 11.60
C VAL A 101 -16.23 -2.05 12.20
#